data_AF-A0A9X7T3T5-F1
#
_entry.id   AF-A0A9X7T3T5-F1
#
_cell.length_a   1.000
_cell.length_b   1.000
_cell.length_c   1.000
_cell.angle_alpha   90.00
_cell.angle_beta   90.00
_cell.angle_gamma   90.00
#
_symmetry.space_group_name_H-M   'P 1'
#
loop_
_entity.id
_entity.type
_entity.pdbx_description
1 polymer ?
#
loop_
_entity_poly.entity_id
_entity_poly.type
_entity_poly.pdbx_seq_one_letter_code
_entity_poly.pdbx_strand_id
1 'polypeptide(L)' 'MKSWTAIVAIVGAIGIYCEDNRKAIEELTLEELQQISPHIEGDLYAFIDYQNILNKGIKVGLLR' A
#
# COMPACT_ATOMS: atom_id res chain seq x y z
N MET A 1 9.68 3.31 -22.87
CA MET A 1 10.27 2.47 -21.81
C MET A 1 10.59 3.34 -20.58
N LYS A 2 9.58 3.80 -19.83
CA LYS A 2 9.76 4.73 -18.68
C LYS A 2 8.82 4.52 -17.48
N SER A 3 7.83 3.62 -17.56
CA SER A 3 6.78 3.53 -16.53
C SER A 3 7.12 2.57 -15.38
N TRP A 4 7.76 1.43 -15.66
CA TRP A 4 7.98 0.38 -14.66
C TRP A 4 8.97 0.73 -13.54
N THR A 5 10.02 1.50 -13.83
CA THR A 5 11.02 1.89 -12.82
C THR A 5 10.46 2.89 -11.80
N ALA A 6 9.47 3.70 -12.18
CA ALA A 6 8.87 4.70 -11.30
C ALA A 6 8.03 4.05 -10.18
N ILE A 7 7.27 2.99 -10.49
CA ILE A 7 6.42 2.30 -9.52
C ILE A 7 7.25 1.65 -8.42
N VAL A 8 8.34 0.95 -8.78
CA VAL A 8 9.22 0.29 -7.81
C VAL A 8 9.85 1.31 -6.84
N ALA A 9 10.22 2.49 -7.34
CA ALA A 9 10.76 3.56 -6.51
C ALA A 9 9.73 4.11 -5.51
N ILE A 10 8.47 4.30 -5.94
CA ILE A 10 7.38 4.76 -5.07
C ILE A 10 7.13 3.75 -3.95
N VAL A 11 7.02 2.45 -4.28
CA VAL A 11 6.78 1.41 -3.27
C VAL A 11 7.95 1.34 -2.27
N GLY A 12 9.19 1.45 -2.75
CA GLY A 12 10.36 1.52 -1.88
C GLY A 12 10.34 2.73 -0.94
N ALA A 13 9.96 3.90 -1.44
CA ALA A 13 9.83 5.12 -0.63
C ALA A 13 8.73 5.02 0.45
N ILE A 14 7.60 4.37 0.13
CA ILE A 14 6.55 4.07 1.11
C ILE A 14 7.10 3.16 2.21
N GLY A 15 7.83 2.10 1.86
CA GLY A 15 8.43 1.19 2.85
C GLY A 15 9.36 1.91 3.83
N ILE A 16 10.25 2.76 3.32
CA ILE A 16 11.15 3.58 4.16
C ILE A 16 10.35 4.51 5.07
N TYR A 17 9.33 5.20 4.54
CA TYR A 17 8.48 6.08 5.34
C TYR A 17 7.77 5.32 6.48
N CYS A 18 7.24 4.14 6.19
CA CYS A 18 6.61 3.27 7.19
C CYS A 18 7.59 2.88 8.30
N GLU A 19 8.82 2.49 7.95
CA GLU A 19 9.87 2.13 8.91
C GLU A 19 10.24 3.33 9.80
N ASP A 20 10.48 4.50 9.21
CA ASP A 20 10.86 5.72 9.93
C ASP A 20 9.77 6.20 10.90
N ASN A 21 8.50 6.03 10.52
CA ASN A 21 7.35 6.47 11.32
C ASN A 21 6.76 5.38 12.21
N ARG A 22 7.27 4.14 12.13
CA ARG A 22 6.73 2.94 12.82
C ARG A 22 5.23 2.78 12.60
N LYS A 23 4.80 2.92 11.35
CA LYS A 23 3.42 2.73 10.90
C LYS A 23 3.35 1.62 9.88
N ALA A 24 2.28 0.83 9.91
CA ALA A 24 1.90 -0.01 8.79
C ALA A 24 1.37 0.86 7.62
N ILE A 25 1.39 0.33 6.40
CA ILE A 25 0.99 1.09 5.21
C ILE A 25 -0.50 1.51 5.27
N GLU A 26 -1.34 0.67 5.88
CA GLU A 26 -2.77 0.92 6.09
C GLU A 26 -3.06 1.98 7.17
N GLU A 27 -2.06 2.35 7.99
CA GLU A 27 -2.16 3.41 9.00
C GLU A 27 -1.77 4.78 8.44
N LEU A 28 -1.23 4.83 7.22
CA LEU A 28 -0.91 6.08 6.54
C LEU A 28 -2.17 6.77 6.03
N THR A 29 -2.25 8.08 6.23
CA THR A 29 -3.27 8.94 5.65
C THR A 29 -3.04 9.15 4.15
N LEU A 30 -4.08 9.53 3.41
CA LEU A 30 -3.95 9.78 1.97
C LEU A 30 -3.00 10.95 1.72
N GLU A 31 -3.00 11.94 2.60
CA GLU A 31 -2.09 13.08 2.57
C GLU A 31 -0.63 12.65 2.71
N GLU A 32 -0.31 11.75 3.66
CA GLU A 32 1.04 11.20 3.84
C GLU A 32 1.50 10.40 2.60
N LEU A 33 0.60 9.61 2.00
CA LEU A 33 0.89 8.88 0.77
C LEU A 33 1.10 9.81 -0.43
N GLN A 34 0.31 10.88 -0.53
CA GLN A 34 0.40 11.86 -1.61
C GLN A 34 1.66 12.73 -1.54
N GLN A 35 2.27 12.87 -0.35
CA GLN A 35 3.60 13.47 -0.21
C GLN A 35 4.69 12.65 -0.93
N ILE A 36 4.51 11.34 -1.05
CA ILE A 36 5.43 10.44 -1.75
C ILE A 36 5.13 10.42 -3.25
N SER A 37 3.84 10.29 -3.61
CA SER A 37 3.41 10.38 -5.00
C SER A 37 1.98 10.94 -5.11
N PRO A 38 1.76 12.02 -5.89
CA PRO A 38 0.44 12.61 -6.06
C PRO A 38 -0.53 11.71 -6.87
N HIS A 39 -0.04 10.62 -7.45
CA HIS A 39 -0.84 9.64 -8.17
C HIS A 39 -1.48 8.58 -7.27
N ILE A 40 -1.20 8.61 -5.95
CA ILE A 40 -1.84 7.72 -4.99
C ILE A 40 -3.22 8.28 -4.63
N GLU A 41 -4.23 7.44 -4.80
CA GLU A 41 -5.63 7.75 -4.55
C GLU A 41 -6.20 6.82 -3.47
N GLY A 42 -7.38 7.17 -2.95
CA GLY A 42 -8.00 6.44 -1.83
C GLY A 42 -8.51 5.05 -2.16
N ASP A 43 -8.59 4.67 -3.44
CA ASP A 43 -8.93 3.31 -3.85
C ASP A 43 -7.85 2.30 -3.44
N LEU A 44 -6.61 2.75 -3.18
CA LEU A 44 -5.52 1.95 -2.65
C LEU A 44 -5.90 1.17 -1.39
N TYR A 45 -6.66 1.78 -0.46
CA TYR A 45 -7.04 1.15 0.81
C TYR A 45 -7.84 -0.14 0.62
N ALA A 46 -8.56 -0.28 -0.49
CA ALA A 46 -9.26 -1.53 -0.83
C ALA A 46 -8.30 -2.69 -1.19
N PHE A 47 -7.01 -2.42 -1.38
CA PHE A 47 -5.98 -3.38 -1.76
C PHE A 47 -4.93 -3.61 -0.69
N ILE A 48 -4.71 -2.66 0.22
CA ILE A 48 -3.73 -2.77 1.31
C ILE A 48 -4.36 -3.14 2.66
N ASP A 49 -5.68 -2.99 2.81
CA ASP A 49 -6.37 -3.43 4.02
C ASP A 49 -6.27 -4.96 4.19
N TYR A 50 -5.81 -5.38 5.37
CA TYR A 50 -5.53 -6.77 5.68
C TYR A 50 -6.77 -7.68 5.51
N GLN A 51 -7.94 -7.23 5.95
CA GLN A 51 -9.18 -8.02 5.84
C GLN A 51 -9.61 -8.17 4.38
N ASN A 52 -9.49 -7.10 3.59
CA ASN A 52 -9.77 -7.12 2.16
C ASN A 52 -8.82 -8.06 1.41
N ILE A 53 -7.54 -8.13 1.79
CA ILE A 53 -6.57 -9.07 1.20
C ILE A 53 -6.97 -10.52 1.49
N LEU A 54 -7.38 -10.84 2.73
CA LEU A 54 -7.85 -12.18 3.09
C LEU A 54 -9.10 -12.58 2.29
N ASN A 55 -10.02 -11.64 2.07
CA ASN A 55 -11.26 -11.87 1.34
C ASN A 55 -11.08 -11.95 -0.19
N LYS A 56 -10.04 -11.33 -0.75
CA LYS A 56 -9.70 -11.38 -2.19
C LYS A 56 -8.93 -12.65 -2.59
N GLY A 57 -8.39 -13.41 -1.64
CA GLY A 57 -7.58 -14.61 -1.88
C GLY A 57 -8.36 -15.92 -2.04
N ILE A 58 -7.69 -16.96 -2.54
CA ILE A 58 -8.24 -18.34 -2.70
C ILE A 58 -8.32 -19.07 -1.33
N LYS A 59 -7.73 -18.51 -0.27
CA LYS A 59 -7.58 -19.16 1.05
C LYS A 59 -8.69 -18.87 2.05
N VAL A 60 -9.85 -18.36 1.64
CA VAL A 60 -11.02 -18.13 2.52
C VAL A 60 -11.44 -19.43 3.25
N GLY A 61 -11.13 -20.60 2.68
CA GLY A 61 -11.40 -21.91 3.30
C GLY A 61 -10.33 -22.46 4.27
N LEU A 62 -9.19 -21.79 4.48
CA LEU A 62 -8.07 -22.31 5.31
C LEU A 62 -8.05 -21.79 6.76
N LEU A 63 -8.91 -20.83 7.10
CA LEU A 63 -9.05 -20.27 8.46
C LEU A 63 -10.29 -20.82 9.20
N ARG A 64 -10.78 -21.99 8.81
CA ARG A 64 -11.87 -22.72 9.48
C ARG A 64 -11.35 -23.83 10.37
#